data_AF-A0AAP0C0K6-F1
#
_entry.id   AF-A0AAP0C0K6-F1
#
_cell.length_a   1.000
_cell.length_b   1.000
_cell.length_c   1.000
_cell.angle_alpha   90.00
_cell.angle_beta   90.00
_cell.angle_gamma   90.00
#
_symmetry.space_group_name_H-M   'P 1'
#
loop_
_entity.id
_entity.type
_entity.pdbx_description
1 polymer ?
#
loop_
_entity_poly.entity_id
_entity_poly.type
_entity_poly.pdbx_seq_one_letter_code
_entity_poly.pdbx_strand_id
1 'polypeptide(L)'
;MENDVVPSAGYKLVPVPKARFARPFVSPLNLLFPFQLLRSITANAVVLSRLCPKIVIDTGAYVSTPICFAAVISEIKHITQEQNCYTGITNRALAPYAEKIFIAFNACFKYFLRKKSLICGNLCRKIKSWFMRSQPLDR
;
A
#
# COMPACT_ATOMS: atom_id res chain seq x y z
N MET A 1 12.44 13.33 -1.03
CA MET A 1 12.77 12.25 -0.07
C MET A 1 12.72 10.89 -0.74
N GLU A 2 11.56 10.30 -1.11
CA GLU A 2 11.57 8.99 -1.80
C GLU A 2 12.27 9.03 -3.17
N ASN A 3 12.08 10.11 -3.93
CA ASN A 3 12.74 10.33 -5.23
C ASN A 3 14.27 10.33 -5.15
N ASP A 4 14.83 10.61 -3.97
CA ASP A 4 16.28 10.71 -3.78
C ASP A 4 16.82 9.42 -3.15
N VAL A 5 16.13 8.91 -2.13
CA VAL A 5 16.57 7.75 -1.34
C VAL A 5 16.45 6.44 -2.14
N VAL A 6 15.37 6.24 -2.91
CA VAL A 6 15.14 4.97 -3.63
C VAL A 6 16.18 4.74 -4.73
N PRO A 7 16.48 5.72 -5.62
CA PRO A 7 17.54 5.55 -6.61
C PRO A 7 18.92 5.46 -5.99
N SER A 8 19.20 6.21 -4.90
CA SER A 8 20.48 6.14 -4.19
C SER A 8 20.77 4.76 -3.59
N ALA A 9 19.73 3.99 -3.28
CA ALA A 9 19.83 2.60 -2.83
C ALA A 9 19.95 1.58 -3.99
N GLY A 10 20.01 2.03 -5.25
CA GLY A 10 20.14 1.17 -6.43
C GLY A 10 18.83 0.59 -6.94
N TYR A 11 17.67 1.05 -6.45
CA TYR A 11 16.37 0.58 -6.90
C TYR A 11 15.78 1.48 -7.97
N LYS A 12 15.14 0.87 -8.98
CA LYS A 12 14.42 1.60 -10.03
C LYS A 12 13.16 2.23 -9.46
N LEU A 13 13.09 3.56 -9.49
CA LEU A 13 11.88 4.30 -9.16
C LEU A 13 11.11 4.63 -10.45
N VAL A 14 9.88 4.14 -10.57
CA VAL A 14 9.00 4.41 -11.70
C VAL A 14 7.85 5.29 -11.23
N PRO A 15 7.70 6.52 -11.76
CA PRO A 15 6.55 7.36 -11.42
C PRO A 15 5.29 6.77 -12.05
N VAL A 16 4.22 6.72 -11.27
CA VAL A 16 2.92 6.21 -11.71
C VAL A 16 1.83 7.26 -11.50
N PRO A 17 0.82 7.33 -12.38
CA PRO A 17 -0.31 8.23 -12.18
C PRO A 17 -1.10 7.81 -10.94
N LYS A 18 -1.47 8.82 -10.14
CA LYS A 18 -2.28 8.68 -8.94
C LYS A 18 -3.73 9.11 -9.23
N ALA A 19 -4.68 8.45 -8.57
CA ALA A 19 -6.08 8.88 -8.53
C ALA A 19 -6.43 9.28 -7.09
N ARG A 20 -6.95 10.49 -6.90
CA ARG A 20 -7.35 11.00 -5.58
C ARG A 20 -8.68 11.74 -5.69
N PHE A 21 -9.55 11.53 -4.71
CA PHE A 21 -10.67 12.42 -4.51
C PHE A 21 -10.19 13.84 -4.22
N ALA A 22 -10.83 14.81 -4.89
CA ALA A 22 -10.75 16.20 -4.52
C ALA A 22 -11.41 16.39 -3.14
N ARG A 23 -10.82 17.28 -2.33
CA ARG A 23 -11.44 17.76 -1.09
C ARG A 23 -11.96 19.17 -1.37
N PRO A 24 -13.22 19.50 -1.01
CA PRO A 24 -14.22 18.66 -0.35
C PRO A 24 -14.82 17.57 -1.27
N PHE A 25 -15.38 16.51 -0.68
CA PHE A 25 -15.93 15.35 -1.42
C PHE A 25 -17.05 15.71 -2.41
N VAL A 26 -17.80 16.79 -2.14
CA VAL A 26 -18.86 17.31 -3.01
C VAL A 26 -18.36 18.08 -4.23
N SER A 27 -17.04 18.21 -4.41
CA SER A 27 -16.48 18.92 -5.55
C SER A 27 -16.90 18.27 -6.88
N PRO A 28 -17.33 19.06 -7.89
CA PRO A 28 -17.63 18.57 -9.23
C PRO A 28 -16.46 17.81 -9.89
N LEU A 29 -15.22 18.10 -9.47
CA LEU A 29 -14.02 17.39 -9.92
C LEU A 29 -14.07 15.87 -9.61
N ASN A 30 -14.84 15.47 -8.60
CA ASN A 30 -15.03 14.07 -8.24
C ASN A 30 -15.95 13.32 -9.23
N LEU A 31 -16.73 14.01 -10.08
CA LEU A 31 -17.47 13.37 -11.18
C LEU A 31 -16.52 12.75 -12.20
N LEU A 32 -15.33 13.33 -12.37
CA LEU A 32 -14.29 12.81 -13.25
C LEU A 32 -13.43 11.73 -12.59
N PHE A 33 -13.62 11.46 -11.30
CA PHE A 33 -12.80 10.50 -10.56
C PHE A 33 -12.81 9.10 -11.17
N PRO A 34 -13.96 8.51 -11.58
CA PRO A 34 -13.96 7.19 -12.22
C PRO A 34 -13.08 7.15 -13.48
N PHE A 35 -13.12 8.18 -14.31
CA PHE A 35 -12.28 8.29 -15.50
C PHE A 35 -10.80 8.43 -15.15
N GLN A 36 -10.46 9.24 -14.14
CA GLN A 36 -9.08 9.38 -13.66
C GLN A 36 -8.54 8.07 -13.07
N LEU A 37 -9.39 7.34 -12.33
CA LEU A 37 -9.06 6.04 -11.77
C LEU A 37 -8.80 5.02 -12.87
N LEU A 38 -9.70 4.88 -13.84
CA LEU A 38 -9.54 3.97 -14.97
C LEU A 38 -8.26 4.29 -15.76
N ARG A 39 -8.03 5.57 -16.10
CA ARG A 39 -6.80 6.00 -16.78
C ARG A 39 -5.55 5.63 -15.98
N SER A 40 -5.60 5.79 -14.65
CA SER A 40 -4.49 5.43 -13.77
C SER A 40 -4.28 3.92 -13.73
N ILE A 41 -5.35 3.11 -13.65
CA ILE A 41 -5.27 1.65 -13.68
C ILE A 41 -4.63 1.19 -15.01
N THR A 42 -5.10 1.67 -16.16
CA THR A 42 -4.55 1.28 -17.47
C THR A 42 -3.07 1.63 -17.59
N ALA A 43 -2.68 2.83 -17.16
CA ALA A 43 -1.27 3.23 -17.17
C ALA A 43 -0.40 2.35 -16.24
N ASN A 44 -0.92 1.97 -15.07
CA ASN A 44 -0.23 1.06 -14.17
C ASN A 44 -0.16 -0.37 -14.73
N ALA A 45 -1.17 -0.84 -15.46
CA ALA A 45 -1.12 -2.13 -16.13
C ALA A 45 0.00 -2.20 -17.17
N VAL A 46 0.23 -1.11 -17.92
CA VAL A 46 1.38 -1.01 -18.84
C VAL A 46 2.73 -1.03 -18.10
N VAL A 47 2.80 -0.44 -16.91
CA VAL A 47 4.02 -0.52 -16.08
C VAL A 47 4.25 -1.95 -15.59
N LEU A 48 3.20 -2.63 -15.11
CA LEU A 48 3.28 -4.02 -14.65
C LEU A 48 3.68 -4.97 -15.80
N SER A 49 3.14 -4.78 -17.01
CA SER A 49 3.49 -5.62 -18.16
C SER A 49 4.94 -5.44 -18.63
N ARG A 50 5.53 -4.27 -18.40
CA ARG A 50 6.96 -4.02 -18.70
C ARG A 50 7.90 -4.55 -17.62
N LEU A 51 7.46 -4.54 -16.36
CA LEU A 51 8.26 -5.02 -15.22
C LEU A 51 8.13 -6.53 -15.01
N CYS A 52 7.04 -7.15 -15.49
CA CYS A 52 6.71 -8.56 -15.28
C CYS A 52 6.89 -9.03 -13.83
N PRO A 53 6.35 -8.32 -12.82
CA PRO A 53 6.56 -8.70 -11.43
C PRO A 53 5.80 -9.98 -11.12
N LYS A 54 6.43 -10.87 -10.32
CA LYS A 54 5.76 -12.06 -9.79
C LYS A 54 4.77 -11.72 -8.69
N ILE A 55 5.00 -10.61 -7.98
CA ILE A 55 4.19 -10.17 -6.85
C ILE A 55 4.28 -8.65 -6.69
N VAL A 56 3.19 -8.04 -6.25
CA VAL A 56 3.13 -6.62 -5.86
C VAL A 56 3.00 -6.53 -4.34
N ILE A 57 3.81 -5.69 -3.71
CA ILE A 57 3.69 -5.41 -2.28
C ILE A 57 3.19 -3.97 -2.13
N ASP A 58 2.07 -3.80 -1.47
CA ASP A 58 1.48 -2.51 -1.19
C ASP A 58 1.48 -2.22 0.31
N THR A 59 1.78 -0.97 0.65
CA THR A 59 1.77 -0.47 2.03
C THR A 59 0.61 0.50 2.26
N GLY A 60 -0.45 0.38 1.44
CA GLY A 60 -1.60 1.26 1.42
C GLY A 60 -1.38 2.65 0.80
N ALA A 61 -2.25 3.58 1.23
CA ALA A 61 -2.48 4.92 0.68
C ALA A 61 -3.27 4.96 -0.65
N TYR A 62 -3.84 6.13 -0.96
CA TYR A 62 -4.64 6.30 -2.19
C TYR A 62 -3.81 6.09 -3.47
N VAL A 63 -2.49 6.26 -3.40
CA VAL A 63 -1.56 6.08 -4.51
C VAL A 63 -1.39 4.60 -4.90
N SER A 64 -1.48 3.66 -3.95
CA SER A 64 -1.33 2.23 -4.24
C SER A 64 -2.58 1.62 -4.90
N THR A 65 -3.74 2.24 -4.71
CA THR A 65 -5.03 1.73 -5.22
C THR A 65 -5.01 1.35 -6.71
N PRO A 66 -4.62 2.23 -7.64
CA PRO A 66 -4.69 1.92 -9.07
C PRO A 66 -3.70 0.82 -9.49
N ILE A 67 -2.53 0.74 -8.87
CA ILE A 67 -1.53 -0.28 -9.19
C ILE A 67 -1.96 -1.66 -8.65
N CYS A 68 -2.55 -1.74 -7.46
CA CYS A 68 -3.08 -2.99 -6.94
C CYS A 68 -4.27 -3.49 -7.77
N PHE A 69 -5.18 -2.61 -8.19
CA PHE A 69 -6.25 -3.01 -9.12
C PHE A 69 -5.71 -3.48 -10.47
N ALA A 70 -4.71 -2.79 -11.03
CA ALA A 70 -4.06 -3.24 -12.25
C ALA A 70 -3.42 -4.63 -12.09
N ALA A 71 -2.79 -4.90 -10.93
CA ALA A 71 -2.22 -6.20 -10.62
C ALA A 71 -3.30 -7.29 -10.54
N VAL A 72 -4.43 -7.01 -9.89
CA VAL A 72 -5.58 -7.94 -9.79
C VAL A 72 -6.13 -8.27 -11.18
N ILE A 73 -6.33 -7.28 -12.05
CA ILE A 73 -6.83 -7.48 -13.43
C ILE A 73 -5.81 -8.28 -14.26
N SER A 74 -4.52 -8.10 -13.99
CA SER A 74 -3.43 -8.80 -14.68
C SER A 74 -3.10 -10.17 -14.04
N GLU A 75 -3.93 -10.65 -13.11
CA GLU A 75 -3.73 -11.91 -12.37
C GLU A 75 -2.39 -12.00 -11.60
N ILE A 76 -1.80 -10.84 -11.28
CA ILE A 76 -0.58 -10.75 -10.49
C ILE A 76 -0.97 -10.74 -9.01
N LYS A 77 -0.38 -11.65 -8.23
CA LYS A 77 -0.58 -11.70 -6.78
C LYS A 77 -0.14 -10.39 -6.13
N HIS A 78 -0.90 -9.92 -5.15
CA HIS A 78 -0.46 -8.81 -4.32
C HIS A 78 -0.59 -9.12 -2.83
N ILE A 79 0.26 -8.45 -2.06
CA ILE A 79 0.34 -8.52 -0.61
C ILE A 79 0.17 -7.11 -0.08
N THR A 80 -0.65 -6.96 0.95
CA THR A 80 -0.88 -5.68 1.63
C THR A 80 -0.24 -5.67 3.01
N GLN A 81 0.40 -4.57 3.37
CA GLN A 81 0.87 -4.27 4.73
C GLN A 81 0.02 -3.13 5.32
N GLU A 82 -0.66 -3.37 6.43
CA GLU A 82 -1.40 -2.36 7.20
C GLU A 82 -0.66 -2.00 8.49
N GLN A 83 -0.12 -0.78 8.55
CA GLN A 83 0.67 -0.30 9.68
C GLN A 83 -0.19 0.25 10.83
N ASN A 84 -1.44 0.62 10.57
CA ASN A 84 -2.29 1.32 11.52
C ASN A 84 -3.26 0.36 12.22
N CYS A 85 -3.68 0.72 13.43
CA CYS A 85 -4.73 -0.01 14.15
C CYS A 85 -6.13 0.22 13.55
N TYR A 86 -6.32 1.32 12.81
CA TYR A 86 -7.53 1.64 12.05
C TYR A 86 -7.25 1.57 10.55
N THR A 87 -7.88 0.61 9.89
CA THR A 87 -7.64 0.34 8.48
C THR A 87 -8.29 1.37 7.56
N GLY A 88 -7.49 1.91 6.63
CA GLY A 88 -7.95 2.82 5.59
C GLY A 88 -9.01 2.20 4.66
N ILE A 89 -9.81 3.06 4.01
CA ILE A 89 -10.84 2.59 3.06
C ILE A 89 -10.20 1.84 1.89
N THR A 90 -9.06 2.33 1.38
CA THR A 90 -8.31 1.68 0.29
C THR A 90 -7.91 0.24 0.64
N ASN A 91 -7.28 0.04 1.80
CA ASN A 91 -6.81 -1.28 2.19
C ASN A 91 -7.99 -2.24 2.41
N ARG A 92 -9.11 -1.74 2.94
CA ARG A 92 -10.35 -2.52 3.07
C ARG A 92 -10.93 -2.93 1.71
N ALA A 93 -10.89 -2.04 0.72
CA ALA A 93 -11.39 -2.32 -0.62
C ALA A 93 -10.52 -3.34 -1.37
N LEU A 94 -9.21 -3.36 -1.12
CA LEU A 94 -8.26 -4.28 -1.76
C LEU A 94 -8.15 -5.64 -1.04
N ALA A 95 -8.46 -5.69 0.26
CA ALA A 95 -8.33 -6.89 1.08
C ALA A 95 -8.97 -8.18 0.52
N PRO A 96 -10.14 -8.15 -0.15
CA PRO A 96 -10.70 -9.35 -0.76
C PRO A 96 -9.79 -9.96 -1.83
N TYR A 97 -9.04 -9.12 -2.54
CA TYR A 97 -8.18 -9.50 -3.66
C TYR A 97 -6.74 -9.81 -3.25
N ALA A 98 -6.33 -9.42 -2.04
CA ALA A 98 -4.98 -9.71 -1.53
C ALA A 98 -4.77 -11.21 -1.34
N GLU A 99 -3.57 -11.69 -1.65
CA GLU A 99 -3.13 -13.06 -1.35
C GLU A 99 -2.92 -13.21 0.16
N LYS A 100 -2.20 -12.25 0.75
CA LYS A 100 -1.94 -12.13 2.19
C LYS A 100 -1.96 -10.67 2.62
N ILE A 101 -2.37 -10.46 3.87
CA ILE A 101 -2.44 -9.15 4.52
C ILE A 101 -1.62 -9.22 5.79
N PHE A 102 -0.53 -8.46 5.85
CA PHE A 102 0.28 -8.31 7.04
C PHE A 102 -0.27 -7.14 7.86
N ILE A 103 -0.59 -7.40 9.13
CA ILE A 103 -1.17 -6.42 10.03
C ILE A 103 -0.24 -6.15 11.21
N ALA A 104 -0.17 -4.89 11.63
CA ALA A 104 0.61 -4.51 12.80
C ALA A 104 -0.13 -4.79 14.12
N PHE A 105 -1.46 -4.71 14.13
CA PHE A 105 -2.27 -4.78 15.34
C PHE A 105 -3.44 -5.77 15.23
N ASN A 106 -3.75 -6.47 16.32
CA ASN A 106 -4.91 -7.38 16.39
C ASN A 106 -6.25 -6.69 16.09
N ALA A 107 -6.35 -5.40 16.39
CA ALA A 107 -7.54 -4.60 16.10
C ALA A 107 -7.94 -4.60 14.61
N CYS A 108 -7.00 -4.87 13.70
CA CYS A 108 -7.26 -4.92 12.26
C CYS A 108 -8.11 -6.13 11.82
N PHE A 109 -8.21 -7.20 12.62
CA PHE A 109 -9.02 -8.38 12.27
C PHE A 109 -10.51 -8.09 12.12
N LYS A 110 -11.01 -6.96 12.64
CA LYS A 110 -12.39 -6.52 12.40
C LYS A 110 -12.63 -6.04 10.95
N TYR A 111 -11.57 -5.76 10.20
CA TYR A 111 -11.63 -5.26 8.83
C TYR A 111 -11.17 -6.27 7.78
N PHE A 112 -10.47 -7.33 8.20
CA PHE A 112 -9.83 -8.29 7.29
C PHE A 112 -10.15 -9.73 7.64
N LEU A 113 -10.17 -10.60 6.61
CA LEU A 113 -10.36 -12.03 6.81
C LEU A 113 -9.15 -12.63 7.53
N ARG A 114 -9.38 -13.27 8.69
CA ARG A 114 -8.34 -13.93 9.49
C ARG A 114 -7.50 -14.92 8.67
N LYS A 115 -8.10 -15.72 7.79
CA LYS A 115 -7.38 -16.70 6.94
C LYS A 115 -6.35 -16.08 5.98
N LYS A 116 -6.55 -14.81 5.60
CA LYS A 116 -5.63 -14.05 4.74
C LYS A 116 -4.66 -13.18 5.55
N SER A 117 -4.91 -12.98 6.84
CA SER A 117 -4.24 -11.97 7.65
C SER A 117 -3.20 -12.58 8.60
N LEU A 118 -2.03 -11.96 8.71
CA LEU A 118 -0.92 -12.38 9.59
C LEU A 118 -0.45 -11.19 10.42
N ILE A 119 -0.33 -11.38 11.74
CA ILE A 119 0.19 -10.34 12.64
C ILE A 119 1.72 -10.36 12.57
N CYS A 120 2.32 -9.28 12.09
CA CYS A 120 3.76 -9.16 11.95
C CYS A 120 4.35 -7.91 12.61
N GLY A 121 3.51 -7.01 13.12
CA GLY A 121 3.97 -5.71 13.62
C GLY A 121 4.38 -4.76 12.49
N ASN A 122 5.09 -3.69 12.85
CA ASN A 122 5.58 -2.69 11.91
C ASN A 122 7.06 -2.89 11.59
N LEU A 123 7.43 -2.64 10.33
CA LEU A 123 8.81 -2.66 9.88
C LEU A 123 9.56 -1.46 10.50
N CYS A 124 10.42 -1.76 11.46
CA CYS A 124 11.27 -0.78 12.10
C CYS A 124 12.71 -0.89 11.55
N ARG A 125 13.42 0.25 11.50
CA ARG A 125 14.86 0.24 11.24
C ARG A 125 15.55 -0.60 12.32
N LYS A 126 16.58 -1.38 11.96
CA LYS A 126 17.43 -2.04 12.95
C LYS A 126 18.09 -0.97 13.81
N ILE A 127 17.66 -0.86 15.06
CA ILE A 127 18.26 0.00 16.07
C ILE A 127 19.41 -0.78 16.72
N LYS A 128 20.59 -0.16 16.85
CA LYS A 128 21.72 -0.77 17.59
C LYS A 128 21.29 -1.01 19.03
N SER A 129 21.55 -2.21 19.56
CA SER A 129 21.09 -2.67 20.88
C SER A 129 21.43 -1.72 22.04
N TRP A 130 22.52 -0.95 21.93
CA TRP A 130 22.89 0.05 22.94
C TRP A 130 21.86 1.18 23.09
N PHE A 131 21.21 1.61 22.00
CA PHE A 131 20.21 2.69 22.04
C PHE A 131 18.91 2.25 22.76
N MET A 132 18.60 0.95 22.75
CA MET A 132 17.46 0.41 23.53
C MET A 132 17.78 0.29 25.02
N ARG A 133 19.06 0.14 25.40
CA ARG A 133 19.48 0.02 26.81
C ARG A 133 19.61 1.37 27.52
N SER A 134 19.73 2.46 26.77
CA SER A 134 19.93 3.82 27.30
C SER A 134 18.63 4.59 27.56
N GLN A 135 17.47 4.02 27.26
CA GLN A 135 16.17 4.60 27.61
C GLN A 135 15.68 3.88 28.87
N PRO A 136 15.57 4.54 30.04
CA PRO A 136 14.84 3.96 31.16
C PRO A 136 13.42 3.69 30.66
N LEU A 137 12.98 2.45 30.78
CA LEU A 137 11.56 2.10 30.70
C LEU A 137 10.91 2.76 31.90
N ASP A 138 10.43 3.99 31.72
CA ASP A 138 9.58 4.65 32.70
C ASP A 138 8.37 3.75 32.97
N ARG A 139 8.17 3.51 34.26
CA ARG A 139 7.18 2.61 34.87
C ARG A 139 5.75 3.08 34.63
#